data_AF-A0A1V5NEA5-F1
#
_entry.id   AF-A0A1V5NEA5-F1
#
_cell.length_a   1.000
_cell.length_b   1.000
_cell.length_c   1.000
_cell.angle_alpha   90.00
_cell.angle_beta   90.00
_cell.angle_gamma   90.00
#
_symmetry.space_group_name_H-M   'P 1'
#
loop_
_entity.id
_entity.type
_entity.pdbx_description
1 polymer ?
#
loop_
_entity_poly.entity_id
_entity_poly.type
_entity_poly.pdbx_seq_one_letter_code
_entity_poly.pdbx_strand_id
1 'polypeptide(L)' 'MSVSLNENDSKPVTVYLLDVTGRKVYSEQMMVTDGILPFSTNLKGIFQLVIESESNTATRKVVIY' A
#
# COMPACT_ATOMS: atom_id res chain seq x y z
N MET A 1 -10.06 -1.77 4.92
CA MET A 1 -9.11 -1.46 6.02
C MET A 1 -8.49 -0.11 5.67
N SER A 2 -8.61 0.90 6.53
CA SER A 2 -8.09 2.25 6.27
C SER A 2 -6.81 2.50 7.07
N VAL A 3 -5.87 3.24 6.47
CA VAL A 3 -4.64 3.72 7.11
C VAL A 3 -4.66 5.23 6.95
N SER A 4 -4.77 5.97 8.06
CA SER A 4 -4.69 7.43 8.04
C SER A 4 -3.24 7.85 7.82
N LEU A 5 -2.98 8.51 6.68
CA LEU A 5 -1.73 9.23 6.42
C LEU A 5 -1.95 10.71 6.77
N ASN A 6 -0.95 11.31 7.42
CA ASN A 6 -1.00 12.72 7.83
C ASN A 6 -1.18 13.59 6.58
N GLU A 7 -2.22 14.42 6.56
CA GLU A 7 -2.57 15.30 5.43
C GLU A 7 -1.47 16.33 5.20
N ASN A 8 -0.63 16.09 4.20
CA ASN A 8 -0.14 17.16 3.35
C ASN A 8 0.35 16.56 2.04
N ASP A 9 -0.03 17.21 0.95
CA ASP A 9 0.24 16.88 -0.45
C ASP A 9 -0.58 15.75 -1.07
N SER A 10 -1.30 16.10 -2.13
CA SER A 10 -1.71 15.21 -3.23
C SER A 10 -0.46 14.65 -3.94
N LYS A 11 0.38 13.91 -3.23
CA LYS A 11 1.59 13.28 -3.76
C LYS A 11 1.26 11.89 -4.28
N PRO A 12 1.86 11.48 -5.41
CA PRO A 12 1.73 10.11 -5.88
C PRO A 12 2.39 9.17 -4.86
N VAL A 13 1.65 8.15 -4.46
CA VAL A 13 2.16 7.06 -3.63
C VAL A 13 2.20 5.79 -4.45
N THR A 14 3.23 4.98 -4.20
CA THR A 14 3.35 3.64 -4.76
C THR A 14 2.95 2.65 -3.69
N VAL A 15 1.94 1.84 -3.98
CA VAL A 15 1.50 0.74 -3.13
C VAL A 15 1.93 -0.57 -3.75
N TYR A 16 2.63 -1.39 -2.99
CA TYR A 16 3.00 -2.73 -3.42
C TYR A 16 2.81 -3.77 -2.32
N LEU A 17 2.54 -5.00 -2.74
CA LEU A 17 2.46 -6.16 -1.86
C LEU A 17 3.70 -7.02 -2.07
N LEU A 18 4.34 -7.39 -0.96
CA LEU A 18 5.40 -8.38 -0.91
C LEU A 18 4.81 -9.70 -0.39
N ASP A 19 5.15 -10.82 -1.01
CA ASP A 19 4.86 -12.13 -0.46
C ASP A 19 5.80 -12.49 0.72
N VAL A 20 5.62 -13.68 1.30
CA VAL A 20 6.44 -14.19 2.42
C VAL A 20 7.92 -14.37 2.05
N THR A 21 8.25 -14.38 0.77
CA THR A 21 9.63 -14.47 0.25
C THR A 21 10.24 -13.09 0.00
N GLY A 22 9.48 -12.01 0.21
CA GLY A 22 9.90 -10.64 -0.07
C GLY A 22 9.76 -10.24 -1.54
N ARG A 23 9.08 -11.04 -2.36
CA ARG A 23 8.87 -10.74 -3.79
C ARG A 23 7.68 -9.81 -3.97
N LYS A 24 7.85 -8.75 -4.78
CA LYS A 24 6.74 -7.89 -5.23
C LYS A 24 5.78 -8.71 -6.10
N VAL A 25 4.56 -8.91 -5.60
CA VAL A 25 3.47 -9.63 -6.29
C VAL A 25 2.36 -8.70 -6.77
N TYR A 26 2.34 -7.47 -6.28
CA TYR A 26 1.43 -6.41 -6.69
C TYR A 26 2.16 -5.08 -6.60
N SER A 27 1.91 -4.17 -7.52
CA SER A 27 2.40 -2.78 -7.47
C SER A 27 1.44 -1.88 -8.24
N GLU A 28 1.07 -0.76 -7.64
CA GLU A 28 0.19 0.24 -8.23
C GLU A 28 0.61 1.63 -7.74
N GLN A 29 0.56 2.63 -8.61
CA GLN A 29 0.82 4.02 -8.23
C GLN A 29 -0.49 4.78 -8.26
N MET A 30 -0.80 5.50 -7.18
CA MET A 30 -2.06 6.24 -7.05
C MET A 30 -1.84 7.57 -6.34
N MET A 31 -2.71 8.55 -6.62
CA MET A 31 -2.72 9.81 -5.89
C MET A 31 -3.55 9.65 -4.61
N VAL A 32 -2.97 10.04 -3.47
CA VAL A 32 -3.72 10.08 -2.21
C VAL A 32 -4.77 11.19 -2.31
N THR A 33 -6.04 10.82 -2.35
CA THR A 33 -7.17 11.76 -2.20
C THR A 33 -7.83 11.45 -0.86
N ASP A 34 -7.87 12.43 0.05
CA ASP A 34 -8.52 12.36 1.37
C ASP A 34 -8.06 11.21 2.29
N GLY A 35 -6.79 10.80 2.18
CA GLY A 35 -6.20 9.78 3.06
C GLY A 35 -6.72 8.36 2.83
N ILE A 36 -7.49 8.13 1.77
CA ILE A 36 -8.01 6.81 1.39
C ILE A 36 -7.23 6.30 0.18
N LEU A 37 -6.67 5.09 0.30
CA LEU A 37 -5.94 4.40 -0.74
C LEU A 37 -6.67 3.10 -1.13
N PRO A 38 -7.63 3.16 -2.06
CA PRO A 38 -8.32 1.98 -2.53
C PRO A 38 -7.38 1.18 -3.45
N PHE A 39 -7.09 -0.07 -3.08
CA PHE A 39 -6.48 -1.04 -4.00
C PHE A 39 -7.26 -2.35 -3.94
N SER A 40 -7.34 -3.04 -5.08
CA SER A 40 -8.03 -4.33 -5.20
C SER A 40 -7.09 -5.40 -5.71
N THR A 41 -7.07 -6.55 -5.04
CA THR A 41 -6.25 -7.68 -5.48
C THR A 41 -7.02 -8.99 -5.29
N ASN A 42 -6.83 -9.92 -6.24
CA ASN A 42 -7.36 -11.29 -6.14
C ASN A 42 -6.40 -12.24 -5.39
N LEU A 43 -5.30 -11.70 -4.84
CA LEU A 43 -4.32 -12.46 -4.09
C LEU A 43 -4.89 -12.90 -2.75
N LYS A 44 -4.61 -14.14 -2.35
CA LYS A 44 -4.98 -14.70 -1.05
C LYS A 44 -3.74 -15.12 -0.29
N GLY A 45 -3.74 -14.89 1.01
CA GLY A 45 -2.64 -15.24 1.89
C GLY A 45 -2.08 -14.05 2.66
N ILE A 46 -0.87 -14.23 3.17
CA ILE A 46 -0.17 -13.27 4.01
C ILE A 46 0.78 -12.45 3.12
N PHE A 47 0.61 -11.14 3.15
CA PHE A 47 1.44 -10.20 2.42
C PHE A 47 1.95 -9.09 3.33
N GLN A 48 3.02 -8.45 2.91
CA GLN A 48 3.46 -7.19 3.47
C GLN A 48 3.07 -6.07 2.51
N LEU A 49 2.14 -5.23 2.95
CA LEU A 49 1.74 -4.00 2.28
C LEU A 49 2.79 -2.93 2.53
N VAL A 50 3.28 -2.33 1.47
CA VAL A 50 4.19 -1.20 1.52
C VAL A 50 3.56 -0.04 0.77
N ILE A 51 3.52 1.11 1.42
CA ILE A 51 3.04 2.38 0.87
C ILE A 51 4.24 3.31 0.89
N GLU A 52 4.76 3.61 -0.28
CA GLU A 52 5.95 4.43 -0.48
C GLU A 52 5.54 5.76 -1.11
N SER A 53 5.90 6.84 -0.44
CA SER A 53 5.78 8.21 -0.91
C SER A 53 7.18 8.82 -0.98
N GLU A 54 7.32 9.94 -1.68
CA GLU A 54 8.60 10.64 -1.83
C GLU A 54 9.28 10.99 -0.48
N SER A 55 8.50 11.13 0.59
CA SER A 55 8.98 11.58 1.90
C SER A 55 8.82 10.54 3.01
N ASN A 56 8.11 9.43 2.77
CA ASN A 56 7.76 8.48 3.81
C ASN A 56 7.44 7.09 3.25
N THR A 57 7.82 6.05 3.98
CA THR A 57 7.50 4.67 3.67
C THR A 57 6.79 4.03 4.85
N ALA A 58 5.54 3.63 4.65
CA ALA A 58 4.75 2.90 5.62
C ALA A 58 4.69 1.42 5.23
N THR A 59 4.86 0.53 6.21
CA THR A 59 4.77 -0.92 6.00
C THR A 59 3.78 -1.56 6.97
N ARG A 60 3.00 -2.52 6.50
CA ARG A 60 2.01 -3.23 7.30
C ARG A 60 1.84 -4.67 6.82
N LYS A 61 1.83 -5.62 7.75
CA LYS A 61 1.42 -7.00 7.45
C LYS A 61 -0.09 -7.06 7.26
N VAL A 62 -0.53 -7.62 6.14
CA VAL A 62 -1.94 -7.79 5.77
C VAL A 62 -2.23 -9.26 5.46
N VAL A 63 -3.44 -9.70 5.81
CA VAL A 63 -3.94 -11.04 5.47
C VAL A 63 -5.17 -10.85 4.59
N ILE A 64 -5.13 -11.42 3.39
CA ILE A 64 -6.20 -11.31 2.39
C ILE A 64 -6.84 -12.70 2.25
N TYR A 65 -8.16 -12.78 2.44
CA TYR A 65 -8.95 -14.02 2.47
C TYR A 65 -9.74 -14.24 1.18
#